data_AF-A0A7X2YXJ7-F1
#
_entry.id   AF-A0A7X2YXJ7-F1
#
_cell.length_a   1.000
_cell.length_b   1.000
_cell.length_c   1.000
_cell.angle_alpha   90.00
_cell.angle_beta   90.00
_cell.angle_gamma   90.00
#
_symmetry.space_group_name_H-M   'P 1'
#
loop_
_entity.id
_entity.type
_entity.pdbx_description
1 polymer ?
#
loop_
_entity_poly.entity_id
_entity_poly.type
_entity_poly.pdbx_seq_one_letter_code
_entity_poly.pdbx_strand_id
1 'polypeptide(L)'
;MRKTHLLGYAGFSGIFIFAISILLLHGWQPEISIRYDAMSYYVYGQLGWLLWAGLLGLGLGSLALAAGFWRIQQGAYARVGILCAGIWGTGLLIAAIFPTDPKGSWNQPPSTRGMIHFAAAILAFIGYHVGRPVYCPCLHKRRALEAGSKMDCPGYGPDGYFLYPNHDLHCVHFCLPRVAALFWTDGKIVFLHEPLLDRHRFSRAVALGTMKSRLTK
;
A
#
# COMPACT_ATOMS: atom_id res chain seq x y z
N MET A 1 -14.44 0.63 25.28
CA MET A 1 -12.97 0.73 25.10
C MET A 1 -12.32 -0.65 24.91
N ARG A 2 -12.45 -1.62 25.83
CA ARG A 2 -11.81 -2.95 25.70
C ARG A 2 -12.05 -3.67 24.35
N LYS A 3 -13.28 -3.65 23.81
CA LYS A 3 -13.62 -4.29 22.52
C LYS A 3 -12.91 -3.67 21.32
N THR A 4 -12.69 -2.34 21.31
CA THR A 4 -11.99 -1.66 20.21
C THR A 4 -10.49 -1.95 20.21
N HIS A 5 -9.88 -2.15 21.39
CA HIS A 5 -8.48 -2.55 21.50
C HIS A 5 -8.26 -3.97 20.96
N LEU A 6 -9.17 -4.91 21.26
CA LEU A 6 -9.12 -6.27 20.71
C LEU A 6 -9.15 -6.30 19.19
N LEU A 7 -9.98 -5.45 18.56
CA LEU A 7 -10.03 -5.31 17.11
C LEU A 7 -8.75 -4.72 16.53
N GLY A 8 -8.14 -3.77 17.25
CA GLY A 8 -6.80 -3.25 16.91
C GLY A 8 -5.74 -4.36 16.95
N TYR A 9 -5.68 -5.14 18.03
CA TYR A 9 -4.75 -6.25 18.16
C TYR A 9 -4.97 -7.33 17.09
N ALA A 10 -6.22 -7.69 16.80
CA ALA A 10 -6.54 -8.62 15.71
C ALA A 10 -6.06 -8.08 14.36
N GLY A 11 -6.23 -6.78 14.14
CA GLY A 11 -5.69 -6.06 13.00
C GLY A 11 -4.20 -6.22 12.80
N PHE A 12 -3.42 -5.84 13.81
CA PHE A 12 -1.97 -5.94 13.77
C PHE A 12 -1.50 -7.39 13.62
N SER A 13 -2.15 -8.32 14.33
CA SER A 13 -1.84 -9.75 14.24
C SER A 13 -2.00 -10.26 12.81
N GLY A 14 -3.05 -9.84 12.10
CA GLY A 14 -3.24 -10.20 10.68
C GLY A 14 -2.11 -9.73 9.77
N ILE A 15 -1.59 -8.51 9.99
CA ILE A 15 -0.43 -7.97 9.26
C ILE A 15 0.82 -8.81 9.55
N PHE A 16 1.08 -9.14 10.81
CA PHE A 16 2.24 -9.96 11.20
C PHE A 16 2.15 -11.38 10.62
N ILE A 17 0.98 -12.01 10.67
CA ILE A 17 0.75 -13.33 10.07
C ILE A 17 1.09 -13.31 8.59
N PHE A 18 0.59 -12.34 7.84
CA PHE A 18 0.89 -12.23 6.41
C PHE A 18 2.37 -11.97 6.14
N ALA A 19 3.00 -11.04 6.88
CA ALA A 19 4.43 -10.74 6.70
C ALA A 19 5.29 -11.98 6.94
N ILE A 20 5.03 -12.72 8.04
CA ILE A 20 5.74 -13.96 8.36
C ILE A 20 5.50 -15.02 7.27
N SER A 21 4.24 -15.21 6.83
CA SER A 21 3.92 -16.13 5.74
C SER A 21 4.72 -15.82 4.47
N ILE A 22 4.77 -14.55 4.03
CA ILE A 22 5.51 -14.17 2.82
C ILE A 22 7.02 -14.37 2.98
N LEU A 23 7.59 -14.06 4.14
CA LEU A 23 9.01 -14.29 4.40
C LEU A 23 9.37 -15.78 4.36
N LEU A 24 8.55 -16.63 4.98
CA LEU A 24 8.72 -18.08 4.96
C LEU A 24 8.57 -18.66 3.55
N LEU A 25 7.53 -18.22 2.82
CA LEU A 25 7.31 -18.64 1.43
C LEU A 25 8.49 -18.27 0.54
N HIS A 26 8.98 -17.04 0.63
CA HIS A 26 10.10 -16.61 -0.20
C HIS A 26 11.40 -17.34 0.16
N GLY A 27 11.65 -17.59 1.45
CA GLY A 27 12.80 -18.37 1.88
C GLY A 27 12.76 -19.84 1.45
N TRP A 28 11.56 -20.43 1.33
CA TRP A 28 11.38 -21.85 1.00
C TRP A 28 11.13 -22.14 -0.48
N GLN A 29 10.57 -21.19 -1.22
CA GLN A 29 10.24 -21.29 -2.64
C GLN A 29 10.99 -20.22 -3.45
N PRO A 30 12.35 -20.23 -3.45
CA PRO A 30 13.15 -19.20 -4.12
C PRO A 30 13.01 -19.21 -5.65
N GLU A 31 12.45 -20.27 -6.24
CA GLU A 31 12.15 -20.39 -7.67
C GLU A 31 11.08 -19.39 -8.15
N ILE A 32 10.24 -18.88 -7.24
CA ILE A 32 9.27 -17.83 -7.54
C ILE A 32 9.95 -16.47 -7.36
N SER A 33 10.18 -15.77 -8.47
CA SER A 33 10.88 -14.48 -8.43
C SER A 33 9.97 -13.36 -7.93
N ILE A 34 10.32 -12.70 -6.82
CA ILE A 34 9.61 -11.50 -6.34
C ILE A 34 9.53 -10.40 -7.42
N ARG A 35 10.52 -10.34 -8.32
CA ARG A 35 10.62 -9.29 -9.35
C ARG A 35 9.80 -9.61 -10.59
N TYR A 36 9.63 -10.88 -10.94
CA TYR A 36 9.10 -11.27 -12.25
C TYR A 36 7.80 -12.08 -12.15
N ASP A 37 7.52 -12.65 -10.99
CA ASP A 37 6.38 -13.53 -10.76
C ASP A 37 5.35 -12.90 -9.83
N ALA A 38 4.08 -13.19 -10.09
CA ALA A 38 3.02 -12.80 -9.19
C ALA A 38 3.17 -13.55 -7.85
N MET A 39 3.04 -12.83 -6.75
CA MET A 39 3.06 -13.41 -5.40
C MET A 39 2.00 -14.50 -5.21
N SER A 40 0.89 -14.42 -5.94
CA SER A 40 -0.16 -15.45 -5.89
C SER A 40 0.32 -16.83 -6.35
N TYR A 41 1.42 -16.94 -7.10
CA TYR A 41 1.97 -18.22 -7.55
C TYR A 41 2.60 -19.06 -6.44
N TYR A 42 2.93 -18.48 -5.28
CA TYR A 42 3.37 -19.25 -4.12
C TYR A 42 2.35 -20.32 -3.69
N VAL A 43 1.08 -20.16 -4.06
CA VAL A 43 0.01 -21.13 -3.79
C VAL A 43 0.30 -22.53 -4.34
N TYR A 44 1.09 -22.62 -5.41
CA TYR A 44 1.36 -23.89 -6.10
C TYR A 44 2.58 -24.63 -5.58
N GLY A 45 3.40 -24.02 -4.73
CA GLY A 45 4.55 -24.68 -4.13
C GLY A 45 4.21 -25.46 -2.86
N GLN A 46 5.21 -26.15 -2.31
CA GLN A 46 5.07 -27.06 -1.16
C GLN A 46 4.43 -26.41 0.07
N LEU A 47 4.72 -25.13 0.30
CA LEU A 47 4.18 -24.36 1.42
C LEU A 47 3.06 -23.39 1.00
N GLY A 48 2.40 -23.61 -0.14
CA GLY A 48 1.41 -22.68 -0.67
C GLY A 48 0.21 -22.40 0.24
N TRP A 49 -0.08 -23.30 1.18
CA TRP A 49 -1.07 -23.07 2.25
C TRP A 49 -0.70 -21.87 3.15
N LEU A 50 0.58 -21.52 3.29
CA LEU A 50 1.01 -20.33 4.04
C LEU A 50 0.50 -19.04 3.37
N LEU A 51 0.39 -19.01 2.05
CA LEU A 51 -0.16 -17.87 1.34
C LEU A 51 -1.65 -17.73 1.64
N TRP A 52 -2.39 -18.84 1.65
CA TRP A 52 -3.80 -18.87 2.04
C TRP A 52 -3.97 -18.34 3.47
N ALA A 53 -3.22 -18.90 4.42
CA ALA A 53 -3.27 -18.49 5.82
C ALA A 53 -2.89 -17.01 6.00
N GLY A 54 -1.88 -16.54 5.27
CA GLY A 54 -1.45 -15.14 5.25
C GLY A 54 -2.56 -14.21 4.75
N LEU A 55 -3.15 -14.51 3.58
CA LEU A 55 -4.20 -13.68 2.99
C LEU A 55 -5.48 -13.69 3.84
N LEU A 56 -5.86 -14.83 4.42
CA LEU A 56 -6.96 -14.91 5.39
C LEU A 56 -6.68 -14.07 6.63
N GLY A 57 -5.47 -14.17 7.20
CA GLY A 57 -5.05 -13.38 8.35
C GLY A 57 -5.08 -11.88 8.07
N LEU A 58 -4.53 -11.44 6.94
CA LEU A 58 -4.53 -10.04 6.54
C LEU A 58 -5.94 -9.53 6.23
N GLY A 59 -6.76 -10.34 5.55
CA GLY A 59 -8.15 -10.00 5.24
C GLY A 59 -8.98 -9.81 6.50
N LEU A 60 -8.98 -10.81 7.40
CA LEU A 60 -9.70 -10.74 8.67
C LEU A 60 -9.17 -9.62 9.58
N GLY A 61 -7.85 -9.43 9.65
CA GLY A 61 -7.24 -8.33 10.40
C GLY A 61 -7.65 -6.97 9.85
N SER A 62 -7.69 -6.80 8.52
CA SER A 62 -8.13 -5.57 7.88
C SER A 62 -9.61 -5.27 8.17
N LEU A 63 -10.48 -6.28 8.12
CA LEU A 63 -11.89 -6.13 8.51
C LEU A 63 -12.06 -5.80 9.99
N ALA A 64 -11.25 -6.40 10.87
CA ALA A 64 -11.25 -6.07 12.29
C ALA A 64 -10.85 -4.60 12.53
N LEU A 65 -9.81 -4.12 11.86
CA LEU A 65 -9.41 -2.70 11.91
C LEU A 65 -10.51 -1.78 11.40
N ALA A 66 -11.10 -2.10 10.24
CA ALA A 66 -12.21 -1.34 9.68
C ALA A 66 -13.37 -1.26 10.68
N ALA A 67 -13.76 -2.37 11.29
CA ALA A 67 -14.80 -2.41 12.31
C ALA A 67 -14.42 -1.64 13.60
N GLY A 68 -13.15 -1.65 13.99
CA GLY A 68 -12.64 -0.86 15.10
C GLY A 68 -12.75 0.65 14.82
N PHE A 69 -12.25 1.07 13.66
CA PHE A 69 -12.32 2.47 13.23
C PHE A 69 -13.75 2.96 13.01
N TRP A 70 -14.64 2.11 12.49
CA TRP A 70 -16.06 2.44 12.32
C TRP A 70 -16.73 2.85 13.63
N ARG A 71 -16.27 2.33 14.77
CA ARG A 71 -16.83 2.64 16.09
C ARG A 71 -16.31 3.95 16.69
N ILE A 72 -15.10 4.39 16.31
CA ILE A 72 -14.43 5.52 16.96
C ILE A 72 -14.29 6.75 16.07
N GLN A 73 -14.27 6.57 14.74
CA GLN A 73 -14.13 7.66 13.79
C GLN A 73 -15.50 8.13 13.32
N GLN A 74 -15.64 9.44 13.19
CA GLN A 74 -16.83 10.12 12.68
C GLN A 74 -16.40 11.07 11.56
N GLY A 75 -17.27 11.25 10.56
CA GLY A 75 -17.02 12.11 9.40
C GLY A 75 -17.01 11.34 8.08
N ALA A 76 -17.59 11.93 7.04
CA ALA A 76 -17.80 11.30 5.74
C ALA A 76 -16.50 10.76 5.12
N TYR A 77 -15.41 11.55 5.15
CA TYR A 77 -14.10 11.11 4.67
C TYR A 77 -13.60 9.88 5.43
N ALA A 78 -13.60 9.90 6.77
CA ALA A 78 -13.20 8.73 7.55
C ALA A 78 -14.03 7.49 7.21
N ARG A 79 -15.33 7.64 6.95
CA ARG A 79 -16.22 6.53 6.53
C ARG A 79 -15.81 5.96 5.18
N VAL A 80 -15.48 6.80 4.19
CA VAL A 80 -14.97 6.35 2.88
C VAL A 80 -13.70 5.52 3.05
N GLY A 81 -12.73 6.01 3.83
CA GLY A 81 -11.49 5.27 4.10
C GLY A 81 -11.77 3.89 4.73
N ILE A 82 -12.69 3.83 5.69
CA ILE A 82 -13.08 2.58 6.35
C ILE A 82 -13.77 1.61 5.39
N LEU A 83 -14.64 2.11 4.50
CA LEU A 83 -15.27 1.28 3.46
C LEU A 83 -14.22 0.73 2.49
N CYS A 84 -13.26 1.56 2.06
CA CYS A 84 -12.14 1.11 1.23
C CYS A 84 -11.30 0.03 1.92
N ALA A 85 -11.04 0.15 3.23
CA ALA A 85 -10.37 -0.89 4.01
C ALA A 85 -11.22 -2.18 4.12
N GLY A 86 -12.54 -2.05 4.18
CA GLY A 86 -13.48 -3.17 4.10
C GLY A 86 -13.43 -3.90 2.76
N ILE A 87 -13.40 -3.16 1.65
CA ILE A 87 -13.24 -3.69 0.29
C ILE A 87 -11.89 -4.41 0.16
N TRP A 88 -10.81 -3.80 0.63
CA TRP A 88 -9.49 -4.43 0.71
C TRP A 88 -9.52 -5.76 1.45
N GLY A 89 -10.03 -5.77 2.69
CA GLY A 89 -10.11 -6.98 3.50
C GLY A 89 -10.94 -8.08 2.83
N THR A 90 -12.08 -7.71 2.25
CA THR A 90 -12.98 -8.65 1.57
C THR A 90 -12.36 -9.23 0.30
N GLY A 91 -11.70 -8.41 -0.52
CA GLY A 91 -11.00 -8.85 -1.72
C GLY A 91 -9.87 -9.85 -1.39
N LEU A 92 -9.13 -9.63 -0.29
CA LEU A 92 -8.12 -10.60 0.16
C LEU A 92 -8.73 -11.94 0.58
N LEU A 93 -9.88 -11.96 1.25
CA LEU A 93 -10.55 -13.22 1.63
C LEU A 93 -11.01 -14.01 0.40
N ILE A 94 -11.60 -13.32 -0.58
CA ILE A 94 -12.02 -13.95 -1.83
C ILE A 94 -10.78 -14.47 -2.57
N ALA A 95 -9.72 -13.67 -2.71
CA ALA A 95 -8.48 -14.09 -3.35
C ALA A 95 -7.77 -15.25 -2.63
N ALA A 96 -7.95 -15.37 -1.31
CA ALA A 96 -7.44 -16.51 -0.55
C ALA A 96 -8.22 -17.80 -0.87
N ILE A 97 -9.55 -17.73 -1.01
CA ILE A 97 -10.43 -18.89 -1.23
C ILE A 97 -10.36 -19.41 -2.67
N PHE A 98 -10.22 -18.51 -3.63
CA PHE A 98 -10.17 -18.84 -5.05
C PHE A 98 -8.72 -18.73 -5.53
N PRO A 99 -8.01 -19.84 -5.82
CA PRO A 99 -6.64 -19.77 -6.29
C PRO A 99 -6.55 -19.19 -7.71
N THR A 100 -5.46 -18.47 -8.00
CA THR A 100 -5.11 -18.00 -9.35
C THR A 100 -4.81 -19.17 -10.27
N ASP A 101 -4.88 -19.00 -11.59
CA ASP A 101 -4.43 -20.04 -12.54
C ASP A 101 -2.91 -20.28 -12.45
N PRO A 102 -2.42 -21.49 -12.77
CA PRO A 102 -0.99 -21.81 -12.72
C PRO A 102 -0.14 -20.91 -13.62
N LYS A 103 1.09 -20.62 -13.19
CA LYS A 103 2.06 -19.90 -14.04
C LYS A 103 2.26 -20.67 -15.35
N GLY A 104 2.17 -19.96 -16.47
CA GLY A 104 2.39 -20.54 -17.81
C GLY A 104 1.15 -21.09 -18.49
N SER A 105 -0.03 -21.08 -17.86
CA SER A 105 -1.29 -21.54 -18.48
C SER A 105 -1.92 -20.51 -19.44
N TRP A 106 -1.15 -19.56 -19.96
CA TRP A 106 -1.64 -18.42 -20.76
C TRP A 106 -2.21 -18.79 -22.13
N ASN A 107 -1.91 -20.00 -22.61
CA ASN A 107 -2.43 -20.52 -23.87
C ASN A 107 -3.85 -21.08 -23.75
N GLN A 108 -4.40 -21.10 -22.53
CA GLN A 108 -5.77 -21.54 -22.23
C GLN A 108 -6.58 -20.35 -21.73
N PRO A 109 -7.90 -20.33 -21.98
CA PRO A 109 -8.77 -19.35 -21.34
C PRO A 109 -8.63 -19.41 -19.81
N PRO A 110 -8.66 -18.26 -19.10
CA PRO A 110 -8.63 -18.25 -17.65
C PRO A 110 -9.74 -19.11 -17.04
N SER A 111 -9.42 -19.86 -15.99
CA SER A 111 -10.45 -20.63 -15.29
C SER A 111 -11.40 -19.68 -14.55
N THR A 112 -12.62 -20.13 -14.27
CA THR A 112 -13.57 -19.34 -13.46
C THR A 112 -12.98 -18.96 -12.10
N ARG A 113 -12.20 -19.85 -11.47
CA ARG A 113 -11.53 -19.55 -10.19
C ARG A 113 -10.44 -18.50 -10.36
N GLY A 114 -9.63 -18.61 -11.42
CA GLY A 114 -8.62 -17.62 -11.78
C GLY A 114 -9.23 -16.24 -12.05
N MET A 115 -10.36 -16.18 -12.76
CA MET A 115 -11.11 -14.94 -12.99
C MET A 115 -11.62 -14.31 -11.68
N ILE A 116 -12.19 -15.11 -10.77
CA ILE A 116 -12.66 -14.64 -9.46
C ILE A 116 -11.48 -14.11 -8.64
N HIS A 117 -10.35 -14.84 -8.61
CA HIS A 117 -9.14 -14.40 -7.94
C HIS A 117 -8.65 -13.06 -8.48
N PHE A 118 -8.55 -12.93 -9.80
CA PHE A 118 -8.09 -11.71 -10.47
C PHE A 118 -9.00 -10.51 -10.18
N ALA A 119 -10.31 -10.68 -10.30
CA ALA A 119 -11.28 -9.63 -9.97
C ALA A 119 -11.19 -9.21 -8.50
N ALA A 120 -11.08 -10.18 -7.58
CA ALA A 120 -10.92 -9.92 -6.16
C ALA A 120 -9.62 -9.17 -5.85
N ALA A 121 -8.52 -9.55 -6.50
CA ALA A 121 -7.23 -8.88 -6.37
C ALA A 121 -7.31 -7.42 -6.85
N ILE A 122 -7.94 -7.16 -8.01
CA ILE A 122 -8.17 -5.79 -8.51
C ILE A 122 -8.96 -4.97 -7.49
N LEU A 123 -10.08 -5.50 -7.00
CA LEU A 123 -10.91 -4.81 -6.00
C LEU A 123 -10.12 -4.51 -4.73
N ALA A 124 -9.31 -5.45 -4.27
CA ALA A 124 -8.45 -5.25 -3.12
C ALA A 124 -7.47 -4.09 -3.38
N PHE A 125 -6.68 -4.15 -4.47
CA PHE A 125 -5.71 -3.11 -4.78
C PHE A 125 -6.35 -1.72 -4.92
N ILE A 126 -7.51 -1.62 -5.58
CA ILE A 126 -8.25 -0.36 -5.68
C ILE A 126 -8.63 0.14 -4.29
N GLY A 127 -9.21 -0.71 -3.44
CA GLY A 127 -9.57 -0.37 -2.06
C GLY A 127 -8.36 0.15 -1.25
N TYR A 128 -7.21 -0.51 -1.37
CA TYR A 128 -5.98 -0.10 -0.69
C TYR A 128 -5.48 1.27 -1.16
N HIS A 129 -5.40 1.50 -2.47
CA HIS A 129 -4.85 2.75 -3.03
C HIS A 129 -5.79 3.95 -2.87
N VAL A 130 -7.10 3.75 -3.05
CA VAL A 130 -8.11 4.82 -2.90
C VAL A 130 -8.31 5.19 -1.43
N GLY A 131 -8.24 4.22 -0.51
CA GLY A 131 -8.42 4.47 0.93
C GLY A 131 -7.28 5.30 1.55
N ARG A 132 -6.04 5.10 1.10
CA ARG A 132 -4.83 5.71 1.67
C ARG A 132 -4.89 7.25 1.82
N PRO A 133 -5.20 8.05 0.79
CA PRO A 133 -5.23 9.52 0.90
C PRO A 133 -6.33 10.03 1.84
N VAL A 134 -7.33 9.20 2.18
CA VAL A 134 -8.45 9.61 3.03
C VAL A 134 -8.13 9.50 4.52
N TYR A 135 -7.21 8.60 4.91
CA TYR A 135 -6.77 8.43 6.30
C TYR A 135 -5.80 9.51 6.78
N CYS A 136 -4.94 10.02 5.90
CA CYS A 136 -3.82 10.89 6.28
C CYS A 136 -4.22 12.33 6.70
N PRO A 137 -5.16 13.01 6.02
CA PRO A 137 -5.51 14.41 6.34
C PRO A 137 -6.30 14.55 7.65
N CYS A 138 -7.17 13.59 7.96
CA CYS A 138 -8.07 13.67 9.11
C CYS A 138 -7.34 13.59 10.46
N LEU A 139 -6.24 12.83 10.53
CA LEU A 139 -5.43 12.72 11.75
C LEU A 139 -4.57 13.96 11.99
N HIS A 140 -4.12 14.62 10.92
CA HIS A 140 -3.34 15.85 11.01
C HIS A 140 -4.20 17.02 11.53
N LYS A 141 -5.43 17.15 11.03
CA LYS A 141 -6.36 18.22 11.44
C LYS A 141 -6.75 18.14 12.91
N ARG A 142 -6.97 16.94 13.48
CA ARG A 142 -7.30 16.79 14.91
C ARG A 142 -6.12 17.17 15.82
N ARG A 143 -4.91 16.70 15.50
CA ARG A 143 -3.71 17.04 16.29
C ARG A 143 -3.42 18.54 16.28
N ALA A 144 -3.65 19.22 15.15
CA ALA A 144 -3.46 20.66 15.06
C ALA A 144 -4.44 21.45 15.95
N LEU A 145 -5.70 21.02 15.98
CA LEU A 145 -6.72 21.61 16.84
C LEU A 145 -6.47 21.35 18.33
N GLU A 146 -6.01 20.15 18.68
CA GLU A 146 -5.65 19.77 20.05
C GLU A 146 -4.38 20.48 20.55
N ALA A 147 -3.44 20.81 19.64
CA ALA A 147 -2.21 21.53 19.98
C ALA A 147 -2.38 23.04 20.17
N GLY A 148 -3.61 23.58 20.06
CA GLY A 148 -3.87 25.02 20.17
C GLY A 148 -3.19 25.87 19.08
N SER A 149 -2.61 25.22 18.07
CA SER A 149 -1.95 25.88 16.96
C SER A 149 -3.02 26.36 15.99
N LYS A 150 -3.12 27.68 15.78
CA LYS A 150 -3.73 28.22 14.56
C LYS A 150 -2.92 27.67 13.40
N MET A 151 -3.45 26.65 12.74
CA MET A 151 -2.83 26.13 11.54
C MET A 151 -3.26 27.06 10.41
N ASP A 152 -2.41 28.02 10.07
CA ASP A 152 -2.40 28.58 8.72
C ASP A 152 -1.90 27.46 7.80
N CYS A 153 -2.79 26.51 7.46
CA CYS A 153 -2.54 25.55 6.40
C CYS A 153 -2.57 26.34 5.08
N PRO A 154 -1.44 26.55 4.40
CA PRO A 154 -1.47 27.10 3.06
C PRO A 154 -1.99 25.97 2.17
N GLY A 155 -3.28 25.95 1.85
CA GLY A 155 -3.84 24.95 0.93
C GLY A 155 -5.32 24.62 1.03
N TYR A 156 -6.06 25.12 2.03
CA TYR A 156 -7.52 24.97 2.05
C TYR A 156 -8.18 26.21 1.42
N GLY A 157 -8.15 26.29 0.09
CA GLY A 157 -9.04 27.18 -0.65
C GLY A 157 -10.49 26.68 -0.59
N PRO A 158 -11.49 27.56 -0.72
CA PRO A 158 -12.91 27.19 -0.69
C PRO A 158 -13.34 26.26 -1.85
N ASP A 159 -12.50 26.08 -2.86
CA ASP A 159 -12.88 25.45 -4.13
C ASP A 159 -12.52 23.96 -4.23
N GLY A 160 -11.96 23.35 -3.17
CA GLY A 160 -11.84 21.89 -3.06
C GLY A 160 -10.83 21.20 -4.01
N TYR A 161 -10.03 21.93 -4.78
CA TYR A 161 -8.98 21.35 -5.63
C TYR A 161 -7.60 21.45 -4.97
N PHE A 162 -6.90 20.31 -4.98
CA PHE A 162 -5.57 20.15 -4.41
C PHE A 162 -4.51 20.57 -5.45
N LEU A 163 -3.98 21.79 -5.33
CA LEU A 163 -2.71 22.15 -5.97
C LEU A 163 -1.62 22.04 -4.89
N TYR A 164 -0.68 21.10 -5.06
CA TYR A 164 0.58 21.09 -4.30
C TYR A 164 1.51 22.16 -4.90
N PRO A 165 1.81 23.29 -4.24
CA PRO A 165 2.93 24.11 -4.65
C PRO A 165 4.15 23.69 -3.81
N ASN A 166 5.17 23.17 -4.48
CA ASN A 166 6.54 22.97 -3.99
C ASN A 166 6.79 21.90 -2.91
N HIS A 167 7.40 20.82 -3.39
CA HIS A 167 8.44 19.99 -2.78
C HIS A 167 8.75 20.19 -1.28
N ASP A 168 8.04 19.47 -0.42
CA ASP A 168 8.59 18.90 0.82
C ASP A 168 7.98 17.51 1.07
N LEU A 169 8.60 16.52 0.44
CA LEU A 169 8.26 15.09 0.43
C LEU A 169 8.61 14.40 1.75
N HIS A 170 8.14 14.91 2.89
CA HIS A 170 8.38 14.28 4.18
C HIS A 170 7.20 14.46 5.14
N CYS A 171 6.07 13.79 4.89
CA CYS A 171 5.12 13.55 5.98
C CYS A 171 4.33 12.25 5.78
N VAL A 172 4.80 11.23 6.51
CA VAL A 172 4.01 10.12 7.02
C VAL A 172 3.50 9.13 5.95
N HIS A 173 4.49 8.40 5.41
CA HIS A 173 4.35 6.97 5.15
C HIS A 173 3.41 6.35 6.18
N PHE A 174 2.34 5.73 5.71
CA PHE A 174 1.59 4.79 6.52
C PHE A 174 2.60 3.81 7.15
N CYS A 175 2.50 3.66 8.45
CA CYS A 175 3.43 2.97 9.34
C CYS A 175 3.53 1.47 9.00
N LEU A 176 4.34 1.16 8.00
CA LEU A 176 5.11 -0.07 7.82
C LEU A 176 6.58 0.38 7.68
N PRO A 177 7.56 -0.36 8.21
CA PRO A 177 8.95 -0.08 7.89
C PRO A 177 9.10 -0.10 6.37
N ARG A 178 9.94 0.79 5.81
CA ARG A 178 10.21 0.97 4.38
C ARG A 178 10.38 -0.38 3.64
N VAL A 179 9.28 -0.95 3.17
CA VAL A 179 9.28 -2.05 2.19
C VAL A 179 8.68 -1.46 0.92
N ALA A 180 9.46 -1.58 -0.15
CA ALA A 180 9.28 -1.03 -1.48
C ALA A 180 7.82 -0.71 -1.86
N ALA A 181 7.57 0.53 -2.23
CA ALA A 181 6.36 0.87 -2.96
C ALA A 181 6.46 0.20 -4.35
N LEU A 182 5.63 -0.82 -4.59
CA LEU A 182 5.41 -1.34 -5.94
C LEU A 182 4.57 -0.33 -6.72
N PHE A 183 5.13 0.17 -7.82
CA PHE A 183 4.37 0.83 -8.87
C PHE A 183 4.27 -0.11 -10.06
N TRP A 184 3.05 -0.31 -10.55
CA TRP A 184 2.77 -1.02 -11.79
C TRP A 184 2.49 0.01 -12.88
N THR A 185 3.45 0.23 -13.76
CA THR A 185 3.29 1.02 -14.99
C THR A 185 3.93 0.23 -16.13
N ASP A 186 3.18 0.01 -17.22
CA ASP A 186 3.67 -0.60 -18.47
C ASP A 186 4.37 -1.95 -18.34
N GLY A 187 3.83 -2.85 -17.52
CA GLY A 187 4.26 -4.26 -17.48
C GLY A 187 5.65 -4.52 -16.91
N LYS A 188 6.23 -3.56 -16.17
CA LYS A 188 7.54 -3.72 -15.50
C LYS A 188 7.45 -3.34 -14.03
N ILE A 189 8.02 -4.18 -13.16
CA ILE A 189 8.24 -3.86 -11.74
C ILE A 189 9.53 -3.04 -11.65
N VAL A 190 9.41 -1.75 -11.35
CA VAL A 190 10.55 -0.87 -11.11
C VAL A 190 10.84 -0.83 -9.62
N PHE A 191 12.00 -1.36 -9.21
CA PHE A 191 12.54 -1.15 -7.88
C PHE A 191 13.27 0.19 -7.85
N LEU A 192 12.77 1.16 -7.08
CA LEU A 192 13.61 2.29 -6.68
C LEU A 192 14.61 1.78 -5.64
N HIS A 193 15.77 1.33 -6.12
CA HIS A 193 16.96 1.22 -5.30
C HIS A 193 17.59 2.60 -5.28
N GLU A 194 17.44 3.37 -4.20
CA GLU A 194 18.26 4.57 -3.98
C GLU A 194 19.73 4.10 -3.87
N PRO A 195 20.64 4.49 -4.79
CA PRO A 195 22.03 4.56 -4.42
C PRO A 195 22.19 5.79 -3.53
N LEU A 196 22.90 5.64 -2.40
CA LEU A 196 23.39 6.75 -1.59
C LEU A 196 24.14 7.76 -2.48
N LEU A 197 23.43 8.75 -3.02
CA LEU A 197 24.00 9.87 -3.74
C LEU A 197 24.03 11.06 -2.79
N ASP A 198 25.24 11.26 -2.24
CA ASP A 198 25.70 12.43 -1.53
C ASP A 198 25.22 13.73 -2.22
N ARG A 199 24.27 14.42 -1.58
CA ARG A 199 23.61 15.64 -2.06
C ARG A 199 24.59 16.78 -2.33
N HIS A 200 25.82 16.74 -1.81
CA HIS A 200 26.78 17.83 -1.99
C HIS A 200 27.44 17.89 -3.38
N ARG A 201 27.41 16.82 -4.19
CA ARG A 201 27.98 16.85 -5.55
C ARG A 201 27.01 17.35 -6.62
N PHE A 202 25.70 17.22 -6.43
CA PHE A 202 24.72 17.59 -7.47
C PHE A 202 24.58 19.11 -7.61
N SER A 203 24.64 19.86 -6.51
CA SER A 203 24.57 21.33 -6.54
C SER A 203 25.79 21.97 -7.24
N ARG A 204 26.96 21.32 -7.22
CA ARG A 204 28.14 21.79 -7.97
C ARG A 204 28.05 21.51 -9.47
N ALA A 205 27.45 20.39 -9.89
CA ALA A 205 27.32 20.06 -11.31
C ALA A 205 26.33 20.98 -12.05
N VAL A 206 25.23 21.39 -11.39
CA VAL A 206 24.25 22.31 -11.99
C VAL A 206 24.76 23.75 -12.02
N ALA A 207 25.58 24.16 -11.04
CA ALA A 207 26.22 25.48 -11.04
C ALA A 207 27.36 25.61 -12.06
N LEU A 208 28.08 24.51 -12.37
CA LEU A 208 29.16 24.53 -13.37
C LEU A 208 28.66 24.36 -14.82
N GLY A 209 27.48 23.78 -15.04
CA GLY A 209 26.89 23.62 -16.37
C GLY A 209 26.25 24.90 -16.95
N THR A 210 25.91 25.87 -16.11
CA THR A 210 25.21 27.11 -16.52
C THR A 210 26.15 28.30 -16.77
N MET A 211 27.45 28.18 -16.46
CA MET A 211 28.45 29.25 -16.70
C MET A 211 29.24 29.13 -18.01
N LYS A 212 29.02 28.08 -18.82
CA LYS A 212 29.83 27.84 -20.05
C LYS A 212 29.17 28.27 -21.37
N SER A 213 27.95 28.82 -21.35
CA SER A 213 27.24 29.26 -22.56
C SER A 213 27.21 30.79 -22.77
N ARG A 214 27.98 31.57 -22.00
CA ARG A 214 27.96 33.04 -22.06
C ARG A 214 29.34 33.69 -22.25
N LEU A 215 30.28 32.99 -22.88
CA LEU A 215 31.57 33.55 -23.33
C LEU A 215 32.04 32.87 -24.63
N THR A 216 31.31 33.09 -25.73
CA THR A 216 31.85 33.06 -27.10
C THR A 216 31.00 33.99 -27.97
N LYS A 217 31.44 35.25 -28.07
CA LYS A 217 31.33 36.10 -29.25
C LYS A 217 32.73 36.60 -29.54
#